data_AF-A0A1X7K8Z5-F1
#
_entry.id   AF-A0A1X7K8Z5-F1
#
_cell.length_a   1.000
_cell.length_b   1.000
_cell.length_c   1.000
_cell.angle_alpha   90.00
_cell.angle_beta   90.00
_cell.angle_gamma   90.00
#
_symmetry.space_group_name_H-M   'P 1'
#
loop_
_entity.id
_entity.type
_entity.pdbx_description
1 polymer ?
#
loop_
_entity_poly.entity_id
_entity_poly.type
_entity_poly.pdbx_seq_one_letter_code
_entity_poly.pdbx_strand_id
1 'polypeptide(L)'
;MTLLNDRQNRDLADANITDPIEQLNCFLQSYLDWADENPVFFEVMARGLSSPIKPDGTLQRYTLSMRDLCLRKLREAQQLGILSADLDIETAVMMMHYLVKGTNMVFATRSIDPWLKCDPRPFRELSGHIFSEFMRYMTQANAPASTENA
;
A
#
# COMPACT_ATOMS: atom_id res chain seq x y z
N MET A 1 -8.36 15.31 -0.25
CA MET A 1 -7.19 14.58 -0.80
C MET A 1 -5.86 15.24 -0.42
N THR A 2 -5.77 16.57 -0.40
CA THR A 2 -4.63 17.30 0.20
C THR A 2 -4.32 16.82 1.62
N LEU A 3 -5.35 16.63 2.46
CA LEU A 3 -5.20 16.13 3.84
C LEU A 3 -4.57 14.72 3.97
N LEU A 4 -4.84 13.80 3.04
CA LEU A 4 -4.29 12.44 3.09
C LEU A 4 -2.82 12.45 2.64
N ASN A 5 -2.54 13.05 1.49
CA ASN A 5 -1.18 13.15 0.98
C ASN A 5 -0.27 13.92 1.95
N ASP A 6 -0.76 15.03 2.52
CA ASP A 6 0.01 15.81 3.50
C ASP A 6 0.26 15.04 4.80
N ARG A 7 -0.71 14.24 5.26
CA ARG A 7 -0.51 13.37 6.43
C ARG A 7 0.57 12.33 6.15
N GLN A 8 0.47 11.62 5.04
CA GLN A 8 1.41 10.55 4.72
C GLN A 8 2.83 11.08 4.51
N ASN A 9 2.99 12.27 3.91
CA ASN A 9 4.30 12.90 3.78
C ASN A 9 4.87 13.35 5.13
N ARG A 10 4.04 13.83 6.07
CA ARG A 10 4.48 14.16 7.43
C ARG A 10 4.89 12.92 8.21
N ASP A 11 4.05 11.89 8.23
CA ASP A 11 4.30 10.67 8.99
C ASP A 11 5.60 9.98 8.52
N LEU A 12 5.87 9.99 7.21
CA LEU A 12 7.11 9.48 6.65
C LEU A 12 8.34 10.31 7.08
N ALA A 13 8.21 11.64 7.13
CA ALA A 13 9.28 12.52 7.56
C ALA A 13 9.58 12.37 9.06
N ASP A 14 8.54 12.24 9.89
CA ASP A 14 8.65 12.13 11.34
C ASP A 14 9.22 10.79 11.79
N ALA A 15 8.98 9.71 11.04
CA ALA A 15 9.40 8.36 11.41
C ALA A 15 10.92 8.13 11.30
N ASN A 16 11.67 8.98 10.58
CA ASN A 16 13.12 8.84 10.34
C ASN A 16 13.56 7.42 9.92
N ILE A 17 12.71 6.72 9.18
CA ILE A 17 12.94 5.36 8.70
C ILE A 17 13.86 5.44 7.49
N THR A 18 14.93 4.64 7.44
CA THR A 18 15.83 4.57 6.27
C THR A 18 15.56 3.37 5.37
N ASP A 19 14.92 2.32 5.87
CA ASP A 19 14.57 1.14 5.08
C ASP A 19 13.37 1.49 4.14
N PRO A 20 13.53 1.39 2.81
CA PRO A 20 12.47 1.73 1.87
C PRO A 20 11.22 0.83 1.96
N ILE A 21 11.35 -0.42 2.41
CA ILE A 21 10.23 -1.33 2.66
C ILE A 21 9.46 -0.91 3.91
N GLU A 22 10.17 -0.56 4.98
CA GLU A 22 9.53 -0.03 6.20
C GLU A 22 8.85 1.31 5.94
N GLN A 23 9.44 2.17 5.10
CA GLN A 23 8.81 3.41 4.66
C GLN A 23 7.48 3.17 3.91
N LEU A 24 7.42 2.16 3.03
CA LEU A 24 6.17 1.77 2.35
C LEU A 24 5.12 1.25 3.34
N ASN A 25 5.55 0.46 4.34
CA ASN A 25 4.68 0.01 5.41
C ASN A 25 4.12 1.17 6.23
N CYS A 26 4.97 2.09 6.69
CA CYS A 26 4.57 3.29 7.42
C CYS A 26 3.56 4.13 6.62
N PHE A 27 3.82 4.32 5.33
CA PHE A 27 2.94 5.04 4.43
C PHE A 27 1.54 4.39 4.32
N LEU A 28 1.47 3.06 4.24
CA LEU A 28 0.17 2.38 4.26
C LEU A 28 -0.51 2.46 5.63
N GLN A 29 0.22 2.34 6.73
CA GLN A 29 -0.40 2.48 8.06
C GLN A 29 -1.04 3.88 8.19
N SER A 30 -0.36 4.93 7.75
CA SER A 30 -0.92 6.28 7.69
C SER A 30 -2.19 6.37 6.81
N TYR A 31 -2.22 5.66 5.68
CA TYR A 31 -3.43 5.53 4.84
C TYR A 31 -4.60 4.90 5.60
N LEU A 32 -4.34 3.79 6.30
CA LEU A 32 -5.35 3.04 7.02
C LEU A 32 -5.84 3.80 8.26
N ASP A 33 -4.94 4.51 8.96
CA ASP A 33 -5.30 5.40 10.06
C ASP A 33 -6.24 6.51 9.59
N TRP A 34 -5.87 7.18 8.48
CA TRP A 34 -6.72 8.20 7.90
C TRP A 34 -8.08 7.62 7.46
N ALA A 35 -8.09 6.43 6.87
CA ALA A 35 -9.32 5.76 6.45
C ALA A 35 -10.25 5.44 7.62
N ASP A 36 -9.70 4.96 8.73
CA ASP A 36 -10.42 4.64 9.96
C ASP A 36 -11.00 5.90 10.64
N GLU A 37 -10.22 6.99 10.64
CA GLU A 37 -10.65 8.29 11.16
C GLU A 37 -11.67 9.00 10.24
N ASN A 38 -11.72 8.66 8.95
CA ASN A 38 -12.52 9.36 7.93
C ASN A 38 -13.37 8.41 7.07
N PRO A 39 -14.21 7.53 7.66
CA PRO A 39 -14.83 6.42 6.95
C PRO A 39 -15.74 6.85 5.79
N VAL A 40 -16.50 7.94 5.95
CA VAL A 40 -17.38 8.49 4.89
C VAL A 40 -16.56 9.01 3.70
N PHE A 41 -15.47 9.75 3.96
CA PHE A 41 -14.59 10.24 2.90
C PHE A 41 -13.83 9.11 2.23
N PHE A 42 -13.42 8.11 3.01
CA PHE A 42 -12.75 6.94 2.50
C PHE A 42 -13.68 6.13 1.58
N GLU A 43 -14.96 5.95 1.93
CA GLU A 43 -15.94 5.30 1.06
C GLU A 43 -16.09 6.01 -0.29
N VAL A 44 -16.21 7.34 -0.28
CA VAL A 44 -16.29 8.15 -1.52
C VAL A 44 -15.03 7.97 -2.37
N MET A 45 -13.85 7.99 -1.75
CA MET A 45 -12.58 7.76 -2.43
C MET A 45 -12.49 6.35 -3.01
N ALA A 46 -12.81 5.32 -2.24
CA ALA A 46 -12.75 3.92 -2.63
C ALA A 46 -13.66 3.63 -3.84
N ARG A 47 -14.87 4.20 -3.84
CA ARG A 47 -15.80 4.14 -4.99
C ARG A 47 -15.24 4.87 -6.21
N GLY A 48 -14.65 6.06 -6.02
CA GLY A 48 -13.99 6.81 -7.08
C GLY A 48 -12.81 6.06 -7.71
N LEU A 49 -11.98 5.39 -6.90
CA LEU A 49 -10.85 4.57 -7.36
C LEU A 49 -11.29 3.29 -8.09
N SER A 50 -12.53 2.86 -7.88
CA SER A 50 -13.14 1.70 -8.53
C SER A 50 -13.94 2.06 -9.79
N SER A 51 -14.02 3.34 -10.12
CA SER A 51 -14.76 3.87 -11.29
C SER A 51 -13.79 4.50 -12.30
N PRO A 52 -14.24 4.84 -13.53
CA PRO A 52 -13.41 5.62 -14.45
C PRO A 52 -12.90 6.90 -13.80
N ILE A 53 -11.58 7.03 -13.69
CA ILE A 53 -10.93 8.19 -13.06
C ILE A 53 -10.89 9.33 -14.06
N LYS A 54 -11.43 10.50 -13.67
CA LYS A 54 -11.38 11.72 -14.48
C LYS A 54 -9.91 12.12 -14.76
N PRO A 55 -9.52 12.34 -16.03
CA PRO A 55 -8.23 12.90 -16.39
C PRO A 55 -7.99 14.28 -15.75
N ASP A 56 -6.75 14.57 -15.39
CA ASP A 56 -6.26 15.78 -14.74
C ASP A 56 -6.97 16.12 -13.42
N GLY A 57 -7.66 15.13 -12.84
CA GLY A 57 -8.31 15.23 -11.55
C GLY A 57 -7.34 14.99 -10.39
N THR A 58 -7.71 15.47 -9.20
CA THR A 58 -6.93 15.22 -7.98
C THR A 58 -6.76 13.73 -7.68
N LEU A 59 -7.77 12.91 -7.97
CA LEU A 59 -7.71 11.45 -7.77
C LEU A 59 -6.70 10.78 -8.69
N GLN A 60 -6.63 11.22 -9.95
CA GLN A 60 -5.65 10.71 -10.90
C GLN A 60 -4.24 11.06 -10.45
N ARG A 61 -3.99 12.35 -10.11
CA ARG A 61 -2.67 12.79 -9.62
C ARG A 61 -2.23 12.02 -8.38
N TYR A 62 -3.14 11.83 -7.42
CA TYR A 62 -2.85 11.02 -6.23
C TYR A 62 -2.50 9.57 -6.60
N THR A 63 -3.28 8.94 -7.48
CA THR A 63 -3.02 7.56 -7.92
C THR A 63 -1.66 7.43 -8.62
N LEU A 64 -1.31 8.39 -9.48
CA LEU A 64 -0.01 8.42 -10.16
C LEU A 64 1.14 8.66 -9.19
N SER A 65 1.02 9.63 -8.27
CA SER A 65 2.04 9.84 -7.25
C SER A 65 2.27 8.60 -6.38
N MET A 66 1.22 7.81 -6.20
CA MET A 66 1.32 6.58 -5.43
C MET A 66 2.05 5.46 -6.14
N ARG A 67 1.76 5.29 -7.43
CA ARG A 67 2.54 4.41 -8.29
C ARG A 67 4.02 4.81 -8.28
N ASP A 68 4.30 6.09 -8.44
CA ASP A 68 5.68 6.61 -8.50
C ASP A 68 6.42 6.41 -7.17
N LEU A 69 5.74 6.56 -6.03
CA LEU A 69 6.33 6.26 -4.72
C LEU A 69 6.72 4.77 -4.63
N CYS A 70 5.79 3.86 -4.92
CA CYS A 70 6.04 2.42 -4.85
C CYS A 70 7.19 2.01 -5.77
N LEU A 71 7.19 2.49 -7.02
CA LEU A 71 8.26 2.23 -7.98
C LEU A 71 9.62 2.70 -7.45
N ARG A 72 9.71 3.93 -6.94
CA ARG A 72 10.96 4.47 -6.40
C ARG A 72 11.45 3.65 -5.20
N LYS A 73 10.57 3.33 -4.26
CA LYS A 73 10.96 2.63 -3.02
C LYS A 73 11.37 1.19 -3.27
N LEU A 74 10.70 0.47 -4.17
CA LEU A 74 11.13 -0.88 -4.52
C LEU A 74 12.45 -0.89 -5.31
N ARG A 75 12.67 0.08 -6.21
CA ARG A 75 13.98 0.24 -6.89
C ARG A 75 15.09 0.59 -5.92
N GLU A 76 14.82 1.46 -4.94
CA GLU A 76 15.75 1.78 -3.86
C GLU A 76 16.08 0.53 -3.03
N ALA A 77 15.08 -0.29 -2.71
CA ALA A 77 15.28 -1.56 -2.02
C ALA A 77 16.16 -2.53 -2.83
N GLN A 78 16.03 -2.59 -4.15
CA GLN A 78 16.94 -3.36 -5.01
C GLN A 78 18.38 -2.81 -4.98
N GLN A 79 18.53 -1.49 -5.08
CA GLN A 79 19.85 -0.83 -5.05
C GLN A 79 20.59 -1.06 -3.73
N LEU A 80 19.84 -1.14 -2.62
CA LEU A 80 20.38 -1.44 -1.30
C LEU A 80 20.59 -2.94 -1.04
N GLY A 81 20.26 -3.82 -2.00
CA GLY A 81 20.36 -5.27 -1.83
C GLY A 81 19.36 -5.84 -0.82
N ILE A 82 18.23 -5.17 -0.58
CA ILE A 82 17.12 -5.71 0.23
C ILE A 82 16.26 -6.64 -0.64
N LEU A 83 16.10 -6.30 -1.92
CA LEU A 83 15.42 -7.10 -2.93
C LEU A 83 16.40 -7.57 -4.00
N SER A 84 16.14 -8.74 -4.57
CA SER A 84 16.90 -9.30 -5.69
C SER A 84 16.88 -8.35 -6.90
N ALA A 85 18.02 -8.24 -7.57
CA ALA A 85 18.15 -7.45 -8.81
C ALA A 85 17.26 -7.99 -9.94
N ASP A 86 16.88 -9.28 -9.89
CA ASP A 86 16.06 -9.94 -10.90
C ASP A 86 14.55 -9.77 -10.66
N LEU A 87 14.14 -9.17 -9.54
CA LEU A 87 12.74 -8.90 -9.26
C LEU A 87 12.17 -7.91 -10.30
N ASP A 88 11.09 -8.31 -10.98
CA ASP A 88 10.29 -7.40 -11.79
C ASP A 88 9.50 -6.44 -10.90
N ILE A 89 10.04 -5.23 -10.76
CA ILE A 89 9.45 -4.17 -9.94
C ILE A 89 8.07 -3.74 -10.46
N GLU A 90 7.85 -3.69 -11.78
CA GLU A 90 6.54 -3.25 -12.30
C GLU A 90 5.46 -4.26 -11.91
N THR A 91 5.77 -5.55 -12.04
CA THR A 91 4.87 -6.62 -11.59
C THR A 91 4.63 -6.54 -10.08
N ALA A 92 5.67 -6.33 -9.27
CA ALA A 92 5.53 -6.18 -7.82
C ALA A 92 4.62 -4.99 -7.44
N VAL A 93 4.79 -3.82 -8.09
CA VAL A 93 3.90 -2.66 -7.87
C VAL A 93 2.46 -2.96 -8.28
N MET A 94 2.23 -3.71 -9.37
CA MET A 94 0.88 -4.11 -9.76
C MET A 94 0.24 -5.07 -8.75
N MET A 95 0.99 -6.02 -8.18
CA MET A 95 0.51 -6.88 -7.11
C MET A 95 0.08 -6.06 -5.88
N MET A 96 0.92 -5.12 -5.45
CA MET A 96 0.57 -4.18 -4.37
C MET A 96 -0.69 -3.38 -4.70
N HIS A 97 -0.79 -2.86 -5.93
CA HIS A 97 -1.95 -2.08 -6.36
C HIS A 97 -3.24 -2.91 -6.32
N TYR A 98 -3.21 -4.15 -6.78
CA TYR A 98 -4.36 -5.05 -6.75
C TYR A 98 -4.78 -5.39 -5.33
N LEU A 99 -3.82 -5.59 -4.42
CA LEU A 99 -4.11 -5.82 -3.00
C LEU A 99 -4.80 -4.61 -2.35
N VAL A 100 -4.26 -3.40 -2.54
CA VAL A 100 -4.85 -2.16 -2.01
C VAL A 100 -6.23 -1.91 -2.63
N LYS A 101 -6.38 -2.11 -3.95
CA LYS A 101 -7.66 -1.93 -4.63
C LYS A 101 -8.72 -2.92 -4.14
N GLY A 102 -8.36 -4.19 -3.97
CA GLY A 102 -9.24 -5.21 -3.40
C GLY A 102 -9.64 -4.86 -1.97
N THR A 103 -8.69 -4.37 -1.16
CA THR A 103 -8.92 -3.91 0.20
C THR A 103 -9.91 -2.74 0.26
N ASN A 104 -9.78 -1.76 -0.64
CA ASN A 104 -10.71 -0.63 -0.73
C ASN A 104 -12.13 -1.08 -1.11
N MET A 105 -12.25 -2.06 -1.99
CA MET A 105 -13.55 -2.64 -2.35
C MET A 105 -14.16 -3.38 -1.17
N VAL A 106 -13.36 -4.20 -0.47
CA VAL A 106 -13.76 -4.90 0.75
C VAL A 106 -14.28 -3.94 1.82
N PHE A 107 -13.64 -2.78 2.01
CA PHE A 107 -14.18 -1.75 2.91
C PHE A 107 -15.60 -1.34 2.53
N ALA A 108 -15.81 -0.98 1.26
CA ALA A 108 -17.09 -0.51 0.76
C ALA A 108 -18.18 -1.59 0.76
N THR A 109 -17.80 -2.86 0.67
CA THR A 109 -18.75 -3.99 0.60
C THR A 109 -18.82 -4.81 1.88
N ARG A 110 -18.10 -4.43 2.96
CA ARG A 110 -17.94 -5.28 4.15
C ARG A 110 -19.27 -5.75 4.76
N SER A 111 -20.27 -4.89 4.82
CA SER A 111 -21.58 -5.19 5.42
C SER A 111 -22.38 -6.24 4.64
N ILE A 112 -22.05 -6.47 3.37
CA ILE A 112 -22.76 -7.38 2.46
C ILE A 112 -21.87 -8.53 1.97
N ASP A 113 -20.59 -8.56 2.36
CA ASP A 113 -19.66 -9.60 1.95
C ASP A 113 -19.76 -10.84 2.88
N PRO A 114 -20.26 -11.98 2.39
CA PRO A 114 -20.40 -13.19 3.20
C PRO A 114 -19.07 -13.73 3.73
N TRP A 115 -17.94 -13.46 3.06
CA TRP A 115 -16.62 -13.90 3.53
C TRP A 115 -16.20 -13.22 4.82
N LEU A 116 -16.71 -12.01 5.08
CA LEU A 116 -16.33 -11.18 6.22
C LEU A 116 -17.33 -11.26 7.38
N LYS A 117 -18.44 -11.98 7.20
CA LYS A 117 -19.54 -12.09 8.17
C LYS A 117 -19.08 -12.60 9.54
N CYS A 118 -18.05 -13.45 9.57
CA CYS A 118 -17.52 -14.06 10.80
C CYS A 118 -16.19 -13.46 11.26
N ASP A 119 -15.68 -12.41 10.60
CA ASP A 119 -14.43 -11.77 10.99
C ASP A 119 -14.70 -10.53 11.86
N PRO A 120 -14.44 -10.59 13.18
CA PRO A 120 -14.75 -9.50 14.10
C PRO A 120 -13.71 -8.38 14.03
N ARG A 121 -12.57 -8.57 13.36
CA ARG A 121 -11.48 -7.59 13.36
C ARG A 121 -11.90 -6.32 12.65
N PRO A 122 -11.61 -5.13 13.20
CA PRO A 122 -11.81 -3.86 12.52
C PRO A 122 -11.10 -3.83 11.16
N PHE A 123 -11.64 -3.07 10.20
CA PHE A 123 -11.06 -2.95 8.86
C PHE A 123 -9.58 -2.58 8.91
N ARG A 124 -9.23 -1.53 9.68
CA ARG A 124 -7.85 -1.05 9.86
C ARG A 124 -6.91 -2.19 10.27
N GLU A 125 -7.31 -2.98 11.27
CA GLU A 125 -6.51 -4.09 11.80
C GLU A 125 -6.32 -5.20 10.76
N LEU A 126 -7.43 -5.65 10.15
CA LEU A 126 -7.40 -6.73 9.16
C LEU A 126 -6.56 -6.35 7.94
N SER A 127 -6.80 -5.16 7.38
CA SER A 127 -6.10 -4.67 6.20
C SER A 127 -4.63 -4.38 6.47
N GLY A 128 -4.31 -3.83 7.65
CA GLY A 128 -2.93 -3.61 8.08
C GLY A 128 -2.17 -4.92 8.16
N HIS A 129 -2.76 -5.95 8.80
CA HIS A 129 -2.13 -7.26 8.91
C HIS A 129 -1.92 -7.94 7.55
N ILE A 130 -2.93 -7.93 6.67
CA ILE A 130 -2.82 -8.52 5.32
C ILE A 130 -1.69 -7.87 4.53
N PHE A 131 -1.56 -6.55 4.58
CA PHE A 131 -0.49 -5.88 3.83
C PHE A 131 0.89 -6.13 4.45
N SER A 132 1.02 -6.07 5.76
CA SER A 132 2.29 -6.37 6.43
C SER A 132 2.76 -7.79 6.10
N GLU A 133 1.84 -8.76 6.09
CA GLU A 133 2.15 -10.13 5.69
C GLU A 133 2.52 -10.22 4.20
N PHE A 134 1.78 -9.54 3.32
CA PHE A 134 2.12 -9.47 1.89
C PHE A 134 3.54 -8.91 1.68
N MET A 135 3.86 -7.77 2.31
CA MET A 135 5.19 -7.15 2.20
C MET A 135 6.27 -8.06 2.75
N ARG A 136 6.03 -8.70 3.90
CA ARG A 136 6.95 -9.67 4.50
C ARG A 136 7.25 -10.82 3.55
N TYR A 137 6.21 -11.44 2.97
CA TYR A 137 6.38 -12.54 2.04
C TYR A 137 7.01 -12.11 0.72
N MET A 138 6.63 -10.95 0.18
CA MET A 138 7.20 -10.39 -1.04
C MET A 138 8.69 -10.14 -0.87
N THR A 139 9.11 -9.52 0.24
CA THR A 139 10.52 -9.27 0.53
C THR A 139 11.29 -10.57 0.75
N GLN A 140 10.74 -11.53 1.52
CA GLN A 140 11.41 -12.81 1.78
C GLN A 140 11.58 -13.65 0.51
N ALA A 141 10.54 -13.77 -0.32
CA ALA A 141 10.57 -14.55 -1.55
C ALA A 141 11.49 -13.95 -2.61
N ASN A 142 11.77 -12.64 -2.51
CA ASN A 142 12.61 -11.90 -3.43
C ASN A 142 13.85 -11.34 -2.73
N ALA A 143 14.30 -11.95 -1.63
CA ALA A 143 15.59 -11.61 -1.05
C ALA A 143 16.71 -11.93 -2.04
N PRO A 144 17.84 -11.20 -2.04
CA PRO A 144 18.98 -11.57 -2.86
C PRO A 144 19.41 -13.00 -2.55
N ALA A 145 19.86 -13.73 -3.57
CA ALA A 145 20.44 -15.04 -3.36
C ALA A 145 21.55 -14.94 -2.30
N SER A 146 21.45 -15.78 -1.27
CA SER A 146 22.54 -15.94 -0.31
C SER A 146 23.76 -16.35 -1.13
N THR A 147 24.83 -15.57 -1.05
CA THR A 147 26.14 -15.99 -1.56
C THR A 147 26.67 -17.09 -0.65
N GLU A 148 26.03 -18.25 -0.65
CA GLU A 148 26.62 -19.46 -0.09
C GLU A 148 27.70 -19.94 -1.04
N ASN A 149 28.93 -19.49 -0.73
CA ASN A 149 30.24 -20.06 -1.04
C ASN A 149 30.56 -20.48 -2.49
N ALA A 150 31.50 -19.71 -3.06
CA ALA A 150 32.66 -20.12 -3.85
C ALA A 150 32.45 -21.01 -5.10
#